data_AF-A0A7G9GPG1-F1
#
_entry.id   AF-A0A7G9GPG1-F1
#
_cell.length_a   1.000
_cell.length_b   1.000
_cell.length_c   1.000
_cell.angle_alpha   90.00
_cell.angle_beta   90.00
_cell.angle_gamma   90.00
#
_symmetry.space_group_name_H-M   'P 1'
#
loop_
_entity.id
_entity.type
_entity.pdbx_description
1 polymer ?
#
loop_
_entity_poly.entity_id
_entity_poly.type
_entity_poly.pdbx_seq_one_letter_code
_entity_poly.pdbx_strand_id
1 'polypeptide(L)'
;MRKIILTFLLLLPIFVMNIEAKTFKENDVIEEKKDEKVQGWSIEDGKTYYVDEIGHRVIGIKKINNEYYYFENDGSLCCTQKWKYIDNQWYLVKANGMLKIGWYHNEEGWHYFNSEGQMLTGWQEIDGNTYLFTDKGVITTGWRNQNGWRYFNEQGHMYLGWKYVSGEKYYFNYRGYITIGINEIGNELYYFNEQGHLNKQEKWRKINGEWYFIKSDGRLKIGWYHNEEGWHYFNSEGQMLTGWQEINGNTYLFTDKGIITTGWHSSDSNLYYFNKDGHMCKGSKTIDQRKYYFNTSNGELMSMTAPIPYYMQTDSRWANKKYGSGTMASTGCAQTCAAMAFSFLKNQTILPPDVASWGYKNGYYNGKVTGTIGSFWPAISKHYGIACQGNLTVDQAIDALRHGKLVVAGMNPPNFTFEGTTHEIIIYGIDENNMVSVYDPYFKSHNKKYSIKQIFKEKSTDKGDCTSGGPIFALG
;
A
#
# COMPACT_ATOMS: atom_id res chain seq x y z
N MET A 1 -6.51 -13.66 -33.74
CA MET A 1 -6.04 -13.60 -35.14
C MET A 1 -5.41 -14.93 -35.51
N ARG A 2 -5.98 -15.64 -36.50
CA ARG A 2 -5.47 -16.91 -37.05
C ARG A 2 -4.13 -16.68 -37.78
N LYS A 3 -3.16 -17.58 -37.63
CA LYS A 3 -1.99 -17.69 -38.54
C LYS A 3 -1.99 -19.07 -39.19
N ILE A 4 -1.89 -19.03 -40.51
CA ILE A 4 -1.88 -20.13 -41.47
C ILE A 4 -0.42 -20.58 -41.64
N ILE A 5 -0.15 -21.89 -41.62
CA ILE A 5 1.11 -22.48 -42.08
C ILE A 5 0.82 -23.22 -43.39
N LEU A 6 1.50 -22.79 -44.45
CA LEU A 6 1.50 -23.40 -45.77
C LEU A 6 2.57 -24.51 -45.77
N THR A 7 2.19 -25.73 -46.17
CA THR A 7 3.11 -26.86 -46.39
C THR A 7 3.20 -27.09 -47.88
N PHE A 8 4.41 -27.07 -48.45
CA PHE A 8 4.65 -27.41 -49.87
C PHE A 8 5.13 -28.86 -49.98
N LEU A 9 4.35 -29.64 -50.71
CA LEU A 9 4.60 -31.02 -51.13
C LEU A 9 5.23 -30.98 -52.54
N LEU A 10 6.32 -31.71 -52.78
CA LEU A 10 6.84 -31.96 -54.12
C LEU A 10 7.07 -33.48 -54.29
N LEU A 11 6.16 -34.07 -55.05
CA LEU A 11 6.23 -35.41 -55.67
C LEU A 11 7.19 -35.38 -56.87
N LEU A 12 7.91 -36.47 -57.14
CA LEU A 12 8.27 -36.98 -58.47
C LEU A 12 8.69 -38.46 -58.36
N PRO A 13 8.65 -39.27 -59.44
CA PRO A 13 7.98 -40.57 -59.45
C PRO A 13 8.92 -41.79 -59.55
N ILE A 14 8.33 -42.94 -59.21
CA ILE A 14 8.88 -44.29 -59.31
C ILE A 14 8.91 -44.73 -60.78
N PHE A 15 10.02 -45.29 -61.23
CA PHE A 15 10.09 -46.12 -62.44
C PHE A 15 10.70 -47.49 -62.08
N VAL A 16 9.92 -48.55 -62.28
CA VAL A 16 10.34 -49.95 -62.21
C VAL A 16 10.66 -50.39 -63.64
N MET A 17 11.78 -51.08 -63.86
CA MET A 17 11.93 -51.92 -65.05
C MET A 17 12.74 -53.18 -64.77
N ASN A 18 12.38 -54.20 -65.55
CA ASN A 18 12.51 -55.63 -65.31
C ASN A 18 13.93 -56.19 -65.38
N ILE A 19 14.06 -57.33 -64.69
CA ILE A 19 15.13 -58.32 -64.79
C ILE A 19 15.00 -59.07 -66.12
N GLU A 20 16.11 -59.25 -66.85
CA GLU A 20 16.33 -60.40 -67.71
C GLU A 20 17.69 -61.03 -67.40
N ALA A 21 17.69 -62.33 -67.13
CA ALA A 21 18.88 -63.15 -66.98
C ALA A 21 19.25 -63.77 -68.34
N LYS A 22 20.55 -63.79 -68.66
CA LYS A 22 21.13 -64.64 -69.71
C LYS A 22 22.53 -65.10 -69.29
N THR A 23 22.72 -66.41 -69.33
CA THR A 23 23.95 -67.17 -69.02
C THR A 23 24.80 -67.47 -70.27
N PHE A 24 26.01 -68.03 -70.03
CA PHE A 24 27.09 -68.55 -70.91
C PHE A 24 28.32 -67.60 -71.02
N LYS A 25 29.60 -68.01 -70.95
CA LYS A 25 30.29 -69.33 -70.95
C LYS A 25 31.73 -69.16 -70.39
N GLU A 26 32.33 -70.29 -70.00
CA GLU A 26 33.66 -70.52 -69.41
C GLU A 26 34.91 -69.99 -70.13
N ASN A 27 35.94 -69.77 -69.30
CA ASN A 27 37.40 -69.92 -69.46
C ASN A 27 38.24 -68.64 -69.60
N ASP A 28 38.87 -68.25 -68.49
CA ASP A 28 40.31 -68.46 -68.30
C ASP A 28 40.68 -68.35 -66.81
N VAL A 29 41.39 -69.35 -66.31
CA VAL A 29 41.92 -69.45 -64.95
C VAL A 29 43.22 -68.66 -64.89
N ILE A 30 43.31 -67.69 -63.98
CA ILE A 30 44.52 -67.44 -63.19
C ILE A 30 44.05 -67.26 -61.74
N GLU A 31 44.42 -68.20 -60.88
CA GLU A 31 44.37 -68.03 -59.44
C GLU A 31 45.27 -66.85 -59.04
N GLU A 32 44.67 -65.72 -58.70
CA GLU A 32 45.24 -64.81 -57.73
C GLU A 32 44.51 -65.01 -56.41
N LYS A 33 45.29 -65.33 -55.37
CA LYS A 33 44.85 -65.42 -53.98
C LYS A 33 43.95 -64.23 -53.64
N LYS A 34 42.66 -64.48 -53.49
CA LYS A 34 41.79 -63.61 -52.70
C LYS A 34 42.23 -63.82 -51.25
N ASP A 35 43.17 -63.02 -50.79
CA ASP A 35 43.31 -62.79 -49.35
C ASP A 35 41.93 -62.33 -48.88
N GLU A 36 41.24 -63.19 -48.13
CA GLU A 36 40.04 -62.83 -47.39
C GLU A 36 40.41 -61.67 -46.48
N LYS A 37 40.15 -60.44 -46.93
CA LYS A 37 40.28 -59.24 -46.11
C LYS A 37 39.20 -59.32 -45.03
N VAL A 38 39.61 -59.80 -43.86
CA VAL A 38 38.74 -59.88 -42.68
C VAL A 38 38.51 -58.46 -42.17
N GLN A 39 37.32 -57.92 -42.44
CA GLN A 39 36.82 -56.73 -41.76
C GLN A 39 36.85 -56.97 -40.25
N GLY A 40 37.31 -55.97 -39.49
CA GLY A 40 37.30 -56.03 -38.03
C GLY A 40 38.66 -55.83 -37.38
N TRP A 41 38.79 -56.31 -36.15
CA TRP A 41 40.00 -56.14 -35.35
C TRP A 41 41.13 -57.05 -35.84
N SER A 42 42.31 -56.46 -36.06
CA SER A 42 43.54 -57.17 -36.45
C SER A 42 44.69 -56.80 -35.51
N ILE A 43 45.63 -57.72 -35.27
CA ILE A 43 46.85 -57.47 -34.50
C ILE A 43 48.05 -57.80 -35.38
N GLU A 44 48.92 -56.83 -35.59
CA GLU A 44 50.15 -56.96 -36.39
C GLU A 44 51.30 -56.26 -35.66
N ASP A 45 52.45 -56.94 -35.53
CA ASP A 45 53.64 -56.43 -34.84
C ASP A 45 53.36 -55.87 -33.43
N GLY A 46 52.43 -56.50 -32.70
CA GLY A 46 52.03 -56.10 -31.35
C GLY A 46 51.14 -54.84 -31.29
N LYS A 47 50.72 -54.28 -32.43
CA LYS A 47 49.78 -53.16 -32.52
C LYS A 47 48.40 -53.67 -32.95
N THR A 48 47.34 -53.09 -32.39
CA THR A 48 45.95 -53.39 -32.75
C THR A 48 45.47 -52.41 -33.82
N TYR A 49 44.73 -52.88 -34.82
CA TYR A 49 44.16 -52.11 -35.91
C TYR A 49 42.68 -52.47 -36.07
N TYR A 50 41.91 -51.61 -36.74
CA TYR A 50 40.58 -51.96 -37.24
C TYR A 50 40.52 -51.75 -38.74
N VAL A 51 40.11 -52.79 -39.46
CA VAL A 51 40.02 -52.82 -40.91
C VAL A 51 38.56 -52.67 -41.34
N ASP A 52 38.30 -51.70 -42.21
CA ASP A 52 36.96 -51.45 -42.75
C ASP A 52 36.54 -52.48 -43.81
N GLU A 53 35.31 -52.34 -44.33
CA GLU A 53 34.69 -53.27 -45.29
C GLU A 53 35.46 -53.41 -46.62
N ILE A 54 36.28 -52.41 -46.96
CA ILE A 54 37.07 -52.38 -48.20
C ILE A 54 38.55 -52.72 -47.95
N GLY A 55 38.90 -53.07 -46.71
CA GLY A 55 40.22 -53.53 -46.34
C GLY A 55 41.22 -52.42 -45.99
N HIS A 56 40.76 -51.22 -45.67
CA HIS A 56 41.62 -50.13 -45.21
C HIS A 56 41.65 -50.04 -43.69
N ARG A 57 42.83 -49.70 -43.15
CA ARG A 57 42.98 -49.36 -41.73
C ARG A 57 42.29 -48.03 -41.46
N VAL A 58 41.41 -48.02 -40.48
CA VAL A 58 40.78 -46.77 -40.06
C VAL A 58 41.74 -45.90 -39.27
N ILE A 59 41.59 -44.59 -39.40
CA ILE A 59 42.35 -43.57 -38.65
C ILE A 59 41.37 -42.61 -37.96
N GLY A 60 41.84 -41.93 -36.91
CA GLY A 60 41.07 -40.95 -36.16
C GLY A 60 39.99 -41.60 -35.29
N ILE A 61 38.94 -40.83 -34.99
CA ILE A 61 37.83 -41.31 -34.16
C ILE A 61 36.89 -42.17 -35.00
N LYS A 62 36.60 -43.40 -34.53
CA LYS A 62 35.64 -44.31 -35.17
C LYS A 62 34.72 -44.97 -34.15
N LYS A 63 33.44 -45.03 -34.48
CA LYS A 63 32.44 -45.76 -33.71
C LYS A 63 32.39 -47.22 -34.17
N ILE A 64 32.70 -48.15 -33.26
CA ILE A 64 32.74 -49.60 -33.50
C ILE A 64 31.95 -50.26 -32.37
N ASN A 65 30.94 -51.07 -32.71
CA ASN A 65 30.08 -51.76 -31.73
C ASN A 65 29.52 -50.82 -30.64
N ASN A 66 29.03 -49.66 -31.08
CA ASN A 66 28.48 -48.58 -30.24
C ASN A 66 29.48 -47.83 -29.33
N GLU A 67 30.76 -48.13 -29.41
CA GLU A 67 31.81 -47.47 -28.64
C GLU A 67 32.72 -46.66 -29.57
N TYR A 68 33.22 -45.51 -29.10
CA TYR A 68 34.16 -44.71 -29.88
C TYR A 68 35.60 -45.07 -29.55
N TYR A 69 36.41 -45.32 -30.57
CA TYR A 69 37.84 -45.61 -30.47
C TYR A 69 38.65 -44.55 -31.21
N TYR A 70 39.88 -44.33 -30.78
CA TYR A 70 40.84 -43.47 -31.46
C TYR A 70 42.00 -44.26 -32.05
N PHE A 71 42.19 -44.14 -33.36
CA PHE A 71 43.31 -44.70 -34.11
C PHE A 71 44.27 -43.58 -34.51
N GLU A 72 45.56 -43.80 -34.32
CA GLU A 72 46.62 -42.86 -34.73
C GLU A 72 46.73 -42.80 -36.27
N ASN A 73 47.55 -41.87 -36.78
CA ASN A 73 47.72 -41.68 -38.22
C ASN A 73 48.35 -42.89 -38.94
N ASP A 74 49.04 -43.78 -38.21
CA ASP A 74 49.57 -45.05 -38.74
C ASP A 74 48.50 -46.18 -38.75
N GLY A 75 47.26 -45.87 -38.34
CA GLY A 75 46.13 -46.79 -38.24
C GLY A 75 46.09 -47.59 -36.94
N SER A 76 47.11 -47.50 -36.08
CA SER A 76 47.15 -48.28 -34.84
C SER A 76 46.21 -47.70 -33.77
N LEU A 77 45.59 -48.58 -33.00
CA LEU A 77 44.73 -48.23 -31.87
C LEU A 77 45.59 -47.55 -30.78
N CYS A 78 45.12 -46.40 -30.31
CA CYS A 78 45.81 -45.66 -29.26
C CYS A 78 45.64 -46.31 -27.88
N CYS A 79 46.54 -47.21 -27.49
CA CYS A 79 46.49 -47.88 -26.18
C CYS A 79 47.16 -47.10 -25.03
N THR A 80 47.10 -45.77 -25.06
CA THR A 80 47.65 -44.89 -24.01
C THR A 80 46.63 -43.84 -23.62
N GLN A 81 46.48 -43.58 -22.31
CA GLN A 81 45.56 -42.55 -21.86
C GLN A 81 46.13 -41.17 -22.18
N LYS A 82 45.42 -40.38 -22.98
CA LYS A 82 45.82 -39.01 -23.32
C LYS A 82 44.68 -38.15 -23.84
N TRP A 83 44.86 -36.85 -23.69
CA TRP A 83 44.02 -35.84 -24.32
C TRP A 83 44.35 -35.71 -25.81
N LYS A 84 43.32 -35.56 -26.64
CA LYS A 84 43.44 -35.29 -28.08
C LYS A 84 42.51 -34.15 -28.46
N TYR A 85 43.04 -33.18 -29.20
CA TYR A 85 42.27 -32.08 -29.77
C TYR A 85 42.08 -32.31 -31.26
N ILE A 86 40.83 -32.48 -31.69
CA ILE A 86 40.45 -32.86 -33.06
C ILE A 86 39.20 -32.06 -33.42
N ASP A 87 39.17 -31.44 -34.60
CA ASP A 87 38.01 -30.70 -35.11
C ASP A 87 37.39 -29.71 -34.10
N ASN A 88 38.27 -28.94 -33.45
CA ASN A 88 37.91 -27.93 -32.44
C ASN A 88 37.28 -28.50 -31.15
N GLN A 89 37.57 -29.76 -30.84
CA GLN A 89 36.99 -30.49 -29.72
C GLN A 89 38.05 -31.29 -28.97
N TRP A 90 38.00 -31.26 -27.63
CA TRP A 90 38.83 -32.11 -26.78
C TRP A 90 38.16 -33.45 -26.51
N TYR A 91 38.97 -34.51 -26.53
CA TYR A 91 38.62 -35.89 -26.22
C TYR A 91 39.66 -36.47 -25.24
N LEU A 92 39.24 -37.39 -24.38
CA LEU A 92 40.15 -38.19 -23.57
C LEU A 92 40.11 -39.63 -24.07
N VAL A 93 41.21 -40.10 -24.64
CA VAL A 93 41.40 -41.50 -25.01
C VAL A 93 41.81 -42.25 -23.74
N LYS A 94 41.15 -43.37 -23.43
CA LYS A 94 41.49 -44.27 -22.32
C LYS A 94 42.62 -45.21 -22.74
N ALA A 95 43.27 -45.86 -21.78
CA ALA A 95 44.38 -46.79 -22.05
C ALA A 95 44.01 -47.99 -22.97
N ASN A 96 42.73 -48.30 -23.13
CA ASN A 96 42.23 -49.33 -24.04
C ASN A 96 41.81 -48.80 -25.42
N GLY A 97 42.16 -47.56 -25.76
CA GLY A 97 41.85 -46.92 -27.05
C GLY A 97 40.43 -46.39 -27.21
N MET A 98 39.53 -46.68 -26.27
CA MET A 98 38.18 -46.11 -26.28
C MET A 98 38.18 -44.66 -25.78
N LEU A 99 37.24 -43.84 -26.24
CA LEU A 99 37.02 -42.50 -25.71
C LEU A 99 36.35 -42.55 -24.33
N LYS A 100 36.63 -41.54 -23.51
CA LYS A 100 35.94 -41.32 -22.24
C LYS A 100 34.55 -40.73 -22.51
N ILE A 101 33.56 -41.31 -21.86
CA ILE A 101 32.18 -40.82 -21.80
C ILE A 101 31.85 -40.53 -20.33
N GLY A 102 31.04 -39.51 -20.10
CA GLY A 102 30.58 -39.06 -18.79
C GLY A 102 31.68 -38.41 -17.95
N TRP A 103 31.51 -38.47 -16.63
CA TRP A 103 32.36 -37.81 -15.65
C TRP A 103 33.79 -38.36 -15.60
N TYR A 104 34.77 -37.45 -15.54
CA TYR A 104 36.19 -37.73 -15.37
C TYR A 104 36.81 -36.72 -14.39
N HIS A 105 37.63 -37.19 -13.45
CA HIS A 105 38.32 -36.33 -12.49
C HIS A 105 39.84 -36.47 -12.63
N ASN A 106 40.54 -35.34 -12.63
CA ASN A 106 41.99 -35.27 -12.60
C ASN A 106 42.44 -34.20 -11.57
N GLU A 107 43.72 -33.84 -11.59
CA GLU A 107 44.30 -32.82 -10.71
C GLU A 107 43.72 -31.41 -10.96
N GLU A 108 43.20 -31.13 -12.15
CA GLU A 108 42.57 -29.84 -12.48
C GLU A 108 41.11 -29.77 -12.03
N GLY A 109 40.43 -30.93 -11.93
CA GLY A 109 39.07 -31.06 -11.41
C GLY A 109 38.18 -31.99 -12.24
N TRP A 110 36.86 -31.84 -12.10
CA TRP A 110 35.89 -32.65 -12.83
C TRP A 110 35.62 -32.11 -14.24
N HIS A 111 35.58 -33.03 -15.19
CA HIS A 111 35.29 -32.84 -16.61
C HIS A 111 34.13 -33.76 -16.98
N TYR A 112 33.39 -33.42 -18.04
CA TYR A 112 32.33 -34.27 -18.58
C TYR A 112 32.48 -34.44 -20.08
N PHE A 113 32.31 -35.67 -20.55
CA PHE A 113 32.32 -36.01 -21.96
C PHE A 113 30.94 -36.50 -22.39
N ASN A 114 30.38 -35.94 -23.48
CA ASN A 114 29.06 -36.36 -23.99
C ASN A 114 29.09 -37.76 -24.61
N SER A 115 27.97 -38.22 -25.17
CA SER A 115 27.81 -39.55 -25.78
C SER A 115 28.74 -39.81 -26.97
N GLU A 116 29.31 -38.76 -27.57
CA GLU A 116 30.26 -38.83 -28.68
C GLU A 116 31.72 -38.71 -28.20
N GLY A 117 31.96 -38.61 -26.89
CA GLY A 117 33.30 -38.48 -26.31
C GLY A 117 33.84 -37.05 -26.31
N GLN A 118 33.00 -36.07 -26.65
CA GLN A 118 33.37 -34.66 -26.71
C GLN A 118 33.35 -34.06 -25.30
N MET A 119 34.47 -33.50 -24.86
CA MET A 119 34.56 -32.72 -23.61
C MET A 119 33.64 -31.49 -23.66
N LEU A 120 32.74 -31.37 -22.69
CA LEU A 120 31.85 -30.23 -22.59
C LEU A 120 32.55 -29.01 -21.97
N THR A 121 32.17 -27.82 -22.46
CA THR A 121 32.57 -26.51 -21.92
C THR A 121 31.34 -25.61 -21.78
N GLY A 122 31.45 -24.51 -21.02
CA GLY A 122 30.36 -23.56 -20.84
C GLY A 122 29.17 -24.10 -20.05
N TRP A 123 27.98 -23.53 -20.29
CA TRP A 123 26.74 -23.89 -19.60
C TRP A 123 26.19 -25.23 -20.10
N GLN A 124 25.95 -26.17 -19.19
CA GLN A 124 25.45 -27.50 -19.53
C GLN A 124 24.37 -27.94 -18.53
N GLU A 125 23.41 -28.72 -19.01
CA GLU A 125 22.43 -29.42 -18.17
C GLU A 125 22.68 -30.92 -18.26
N ILE A 126 23.00 -31.54 -17.13
CA ILE A 126 23.36 -32.96 -17.04
C ILE A 126 22.58 -33.55 -15.86
N ASP A 127 21.80 -34.59 -16.11
CA ASP A 127 20.97 -35.29 -15.11
C ASP A 127 20.10 -34.32 -14.26
N GLY A 128 19.52 -33.32 -14.92
CA GLY A 128 18.65 -32.31 -14.28
C GLY A 128 19.38 -31.25 -13.44
N ASN A 129 20.72 -31.22 -13.47
CA ASN A 129 21.52 -30.20 -12.80
C ASN A 129 22.20 -29.28 -13.82
N THR A 130 22.24 -27.98 -13.53
CA THR A 130 22.96 -27.00 -14.35
C THR A 130 24.39 -26.82 -13.86
N TYR A 131 25.36 -26.99 -14.77
CA TYR A 131 26.78 -26.80 -14.54
C TYR A 131 27.32 -25.67 -15.40
N LEU A 132 28.43 -25.08 -14.95
CA LEU A 132 29.25 -24.19 -15.76
C LEU A 132 30.66 -24.76 -15.84
N PHE A 133 31.05 -25.24 -17.02
CA PHE A 133 32.41 -25.68 -17.31
C PHE A 133 33.24 -24.50 -17.82
N THR A 134 34.51 -24.45 -17.41
CA THR A 134 35.49 -23.51 -17.95
C THR A 134 35.78 -23.82 -19.42
N ASP A 135 36.54 -22.95 -20.08
CA ASP A 135 37.10 -23.20 -21.42
C ASP A 135 38.02 -24.43 -21.47
N LYS A 136 38.62 -24.81 -20.33
CA LYS A 136 39.38 -26.04 -20.15
C LYS A 136 38.52 -27.26 -19.80
N GLY A 137 37.20 -27.11 -19.71
CA GLY A 137 36.28 -28.21 -19.41
C GLY A 137 36.26 -28.65 -17.94
N VAL A 138 36.74 -27.81 -17.02
CA VAL A 138 36.66 -28.04 -15.57
C VAL A 138 35.37 -27.43 -15.02
N ILE A 139 34.64 -28.14 -14.16
CA ILE A 139 33.45 -27.57 -13.49
C ILE A 139 33.81 -26.34 -12.64
N THR A 140 32.90 -25.36 -12.62
CA THR A 140 32.97 -24.21 -11.72
C THR A 140 32.25 -24.53 -10.41
N THR A 141 32.88 -24.20 -9.28
CA THR A 141 32.26 -24.26 -7.95
C THR A 141 32.32 -22.88 -7.28
N GLY A 142 31.49 -22.65 -6.26
CA GLY A 142 31.47 -21.40 -5.51
C GLY A 142 30.83 -20.22 -6.26
N TRP A 143 31.26 -19.01 -5.91
CA TRP A 143 30.68 -17.77 -6.45
C TRP A 143 31.16 -17.49 -7.88
N ARG A 144 30.22 -17.13 -8.76
CA ARG A 144 30.52 -16.72 -10.14
C ARG A 144 29.75 -15.48 -10.52
N ASN A 145 30.43 -14.50 -11.11
CA ASN A 145 29.82 -13.28 -11.64
C ASN A 145 29.99 -13.21 -13.17
N GLN A 146 28.91 -13.39 -13.90
CA GLN A 146 28.83 -13.23 -15.35
C GLN A 146 27.54 -12.48 -15.66
N ASN A 147 27.56 -11.15 -15.49
CA ASN A 147 26.38 -10.27 -15.51
C ASN A 147 25.39 -10.51 -14.35
N GLY A 148 25.94 -10.85 -13.18
CA GLY A 148 25.19 -11.12 -11.96
C GLY A 148 25.78 -12.31 -11.20
N TRP A 149 25.65 -12.26 -9.88
CA TRP A 149 26.21 -13.29 -8.99
C TRP A 149 25.33 -14.54 -8.94
N ARG A 150 25.98 -15.69 -9.10
CA ARG A 150 25.43 -17.03 -8.90
C ARG A 150 26.32 -17.83 -7.98
N TYR A 151 25.80 -18.95 -7.48
CA TYR A 151 26.56 -19.85 -6.61
C TYR A 151 26.42 -21.30 -7.07
N PHE A 152 27.54 -21.99 -7.19
CA PHE A 152 27.64 -23.40 -7.52
C PHE A 152 28.10 -24.18 -6.28
N ASN A 153 27.48 -25.33 -6.01
CA ASN A 153 27.88 -26.19 -4.90
C ASN A 153 29.25 -26.86 -5.16
N GLU A 154 29.74 -27.64 -4.20
CA GLU A 154 31.02 -28.36 -4.31
C GLU A 154 31.02 -29.42 -5.42
N GLN A 155 29.84 -29.89 -5.82
CA GLN A 155 29.63 -30.81 -6.95
C GLN A 155 29.47 -30.05 -8.28
N GLY A 156 29.51 -28.72 -8.29
CA GLY A 156 29.34 -27.88 -9.48
C GLY A 156 27.89 -27.63 -9.92
N HIS A 157 26.90 -28.00 -9.11
CA HIS A 157 25.49 -27.73 -9.41
C HIS A 157 25.15 -26.29 -9.07
N MET A 158 24.51 -25.58 -9.99
CA MET A 158 24.00 -24.22 -9.75
C MET A 158 22.86 -24.25 -8.73
N TYR A 159 22.96 -23.43 -7.68
CA TYR A 159 21.89 -23.28 -6.70
C TYR A 159 20.76 -22.39 -7.21
N LEU A 160 19.53 -22.79 -6.88
CA LEU A 160 18.30 -22.03 -7.03
C LEU A 160 17.61 -21.92 -5.66
N GLY A 161 16.85 -20.85 -5.44
CA GLY A 161 16.08 -20.64 -4.21
C GLY A 161 16.91 -20.20 -3.00
N TRP A 162 16.43 -20.54 -1.81
CA TRP A 162 17.02 -20.10 -0.54
C TRP A 162 18.30 -20.85 -0.20
N LYS A 163 19.37 -20.13 0.16
CA LYS A 163 20.62 -20.75 0.61
C LYS A 163 21.40 -19.86 1.58
N TYR A 164 22.02 -20.50 2.57
CA TYR A 164 23.07 -19.88 3.38
C TYR A 164 24.44 -20.09 2.75
N VAL A 165 25.19 -19.02 2.55
CA VAL A 165 26.58 -19.03 2.09
C VAL A 165 27.40 -18.18 3.06
N SER A 166 28.39 -18.78 3.72
CA SER A 166 29.25 -18.11 4.70
C SER A 166 28.49 -17.34 5.81
N GLY A 167 27.37 -17.91 6.31
CA GLY A 167 26.55 -17.33 7.38
C GLY A 167 25.46 -16.36 6.90
N GLU A 168 25.53 -15.89 5.66
CA GLU A 168 24.56 -14.97 5.07
C GLU A 168 23.50 -15.73 4.27
N LYS A 169 22.24 -15.27 4.32
CA LYS A 169 21.11 -15.92 3.65
C LYS A 169 20.79 -15.18 2.34
N TYR A 170 20.79 -15.90 1.23
CA TYR A 170 20.48 -15.40 -0.11
C TYR A 170 19.23 -16.08 -0.65
N TYR A 171 18.65 -15.47 -1.67
CA TYR A 171 17.72 -16.15 -2.57
C TYR A 171 18.23 -16.05 -4.01
N PHE A 172 18.37 -17.19 -4.66
CA PHE A 172 18.76 -17.31 -6.06
C PHE A 172 17.50 -17.47 -6.91
N ASN A 173 17.27 -16.57 -7.85
CA ASN A 173 16.10 -16.64 -8.74
C ASN A 173 16.18 -17.83 -9.70
N TYR A 174 15.15 -18.03 -10.52
CA TYR A 174 15.06 -19.17 -11.47
C TYR A 174 16.20 -19.21 -12.52
N ARG A 175 16.96 -18.12 -12.70
CA ARG A 175 18.15 -18.05 -13.56
C ARG A 175 19.46 -18.22 -12.79
N GLY A 176 19.38 -18.51 -11.49
CA GLY A 176 20.51 -18.67 -10.57
C GLY A 176 21.11 -17.38 -10.05
N TYR A 177 20.56 -16.21 -10.37
CA TYR A 177 21.10 -14.93 -9.87
C TYR A 177 20.61 -14.63 -8.45
N ILE A 178 21.46 -14.05 -7.60
CA ILE A 178 21.02 -13.48 -6.33
C ILE A 178 19.96 -12.39 -6.54
N THR A 179 19.02 -12.28 -5.63
CA THR A 179 18.05 -11.18 -5.57
C THR A 179 18.55 -10.05 -4.69
N ILE A 180 18.26 -8.80 -5.09
CA ILE A 180 18.55 -7.57 -4.35
C ILE A 180 17.28 -6.72 -4.23
N GLY A 181 17.20 -5.88 -3.21
CA GLY A 181 16.03 -5.02 -2.98
C GLY A 181 14.80 -5.80 -2.51
N ILE A 182 13.62 -5.21 -2.73
CA ILE A 182 12.33 -5.82 -2.37
C ILE A 182 11.93 -6.83 -3.44
N ASN A 183 11.67 -8.07 -3.04
CA ASN A 183 11.22 -9.14 -3.94
C ASN A 183 10.10 -9.95 -3.28
N GLU A 184 9.11 -10.33 -4.08
CA GLU A 184 8.08 -11.29 -3.69
C GLU A 184 8.59 -12.71 -3.93
N ILE A 185 8.57 -13.53 -2.88
CA ILE A 185 9.01 -14.92 -2.93
C ILE A 185 7.90 -15.77 -2.31
N GLY A 186 7.22 -16.56 -3.14
CA GLY A 186 5.95 -17.17 -2.76
C GLY A 186 4.87 -16.09 -2.73
N ASN A 187 4.30 -15.82 -1.56
CA ASN A 187 3.28 -14.79 -1.33
C ASN A 187 3.73 -13.78 -0.25
N GLU A 188 5.05 -13.63 -0.08
CA GLU A 188 5.64 -12.84 0.99
C GLU A 188 6.72 -11.93 0.39
N LEU A 189 6.75 -10.68 0.84
CA LEU A 189 7.76 -9.71 0.43
C LEU A 189 8.99 -9.80 1.35
N TYR A 190 10.18 -9.82 0.76
CA TYR A 190 11.46 -9.84 1.46
C TYR A 190 12.33 -8.68 0.99
N TYR A 191 13.19 -8.17 1.88
CA TYR A 191 14.21 -7.20 1.52
C TYR A 191 15.62 -7.79 1.60
N PHE A 192 16.31 -7.75 0.46
CA PHE A 192 17.73 -8.09 0.33
C PHE A 192 18.54 -6.80 0.18
N ASN A 193 19.67 -6.72 0.88
CA ASN A 193 20.58 -5.58 0.72
C ASN A 193 21.29 -5.61 -0.65
N GLU A 194 22.15 -4.62 -0.93
CA GLU A 194 22.88 -4.51 -2.19
C GLU A 194 23.86 -5.68 -2.44
N GLN A 195 24.27 -6.37 -1.37
CA GLN A 195 25.09 -7.59 -1.44
C GLN A 195 24.25 -8.87 -1.59
N GLY A 196 22.91 -8.76 -1.63
CA GLY A 196 21.97 -9.88 -1.76
C GLY A 196 21.69 -10.63 -0.45
N HIS A 197 22.10 -10.09 0.69
CA HIS A 197 21.86 -10.70 2.00
C HIS A 197 20.45 -10.36 2.45
N LEU A 198 19.71 -11.35 2.93
CA LEU A 198 18.41 -11.14 3.55
C LEU A 198 18.57 -10.33 4.83
N ASN A 199 17.90 -9.17 4.90
CA ASN A 199 17.92 -8.37 6.11
C ASN A 199 17.00 -9.01 7.16
N LYS A 200 17.54 -9.49 8.28
CA LYS A 200 16.77 -10.16 9.36
C LYS A 200 16.64 -9.30 10.63
N GLN A 201 16.75 -7.98 10.48
CA GLN A 201 16.66 -7.06 11.61
C GLN A 201 15.29 -6.42 11.63
N GLU A 202 14.66 -6.42 12.80
CA GLU A 202 13.38 -5.76 13.02
C GLU A 202 13.58 -4.24 13.02
N LYS A 203 13.29 -3.58 11.89
CA LYS A 203 13.61 -2.15 11.71
C LYS A 203 12.82 -1.46 10.62
N TRP A 204 12.70 -0.15 10.77
CA TRP A 204 12.26 0.76 9.73
C TRP A 204 13.33 0.94 8.65
N ARG A 205 12.89 1.02 7.38
CA ARG A 205 13.76 1.29 6.23
C ARG A 205 13.05 2.18 5.24
N LYS A 206 13.70 3.28 4.84
CA LYS A 206 13.23 4.14 3.74
C LYS A 206 13.86 3.67 2.43
N ILE A 207 13.04 3.35 1.44
CA ILE A 207 13.46 2.84 0.13
C ILE A 207 12.67 3.60 -0.94
N ASN A 208 13.37 4.31 -1.83
CA ASN A 208 12.77 5.12 -2.91
C ASN A 208 11.69 6.12 -2.43
N GLY A 209 11.89 6.74 -1.26
CA GLY A 209 10.94 7.71 -0.70
C GLY A 209 9.91 7.10 0.25
N GLU A 210 9.65 5.79 0.15
CA GLU A 210 8.63 5.09 0.92
C GLU A 210 9.21 4.41 2.17
N TRP A 211 8.43 4.32 3.23
CA TRP A 211 8.82 3.64 4.47
C TRP A 211 8.29 2.21 4.51
N TYR A 212 9.15 1.29 4.94
CA TYR A 212 8.86 -0.13 5.12
C TYR A 212 9.29 -0.54 6.52
N PHE A 213 8.66 -1.59 7.05
CA PHE A 213 9.11 -2.25 8.27
C PHE A 213 9.51 -3.69 7.96
N ILE A 214 10.78 -4.00 8.21
CA ILE A 214 11.35 -5.34 8.04
C ILE A 214 11.17 -6.08 9.36
N LYS A 215 10.59 -7.29 9.33
CA LYS A 215 10.42 -8.16 10.50
C LYS A 215 11.71 -8.94 10.78
N SER A 216 11.81 -9.54 11.96
CA SER A 216 12.97 -10.35 12.39
C SER A 216 13.26 -11.57 11.50
N ASP A 217 12.27 -12.08 10.76
CA ASP A 217 12.45 -13.16 9.77
C ASP A 217 12.80 -12.66 8.36
N GLY A 218 12.93 -11.34 8.19
CA GLY A 218 13.28 -10.65 6.95
C GLY A 218 12.13 -10.41 5.98
N ARG A 219 10.91 -10.81 6.34
CA ARG A 219 9.72 -10.43 5.59
C ARG A 219 9.35 -8.97 5.87
N LEU A 220 8.73 -8.30 4.91
CA LEU A 220 8.14 -6.98 5.13
C LEU A 220 6.83 -7.09 5.91
N LYS A 221 6.50 -6.02 6.63
CA LYS A 221 5.22 -5.88 7.31
C LYS A 221 4.15 -5.44 6.31
N ILE A 222 3.02 -6.13 6.38
CA ILE A 222 1.78 -5.82 5.66
C ILE A 222 0.67 -5.66 6.69
N GLY A 223 -0.24 -4.73 6.42
CA GLY A 223 -1.36 -4.40 7.27
C GLY A 223 -0.96 -3.70 8.57
N TRP A 224 -1.78 -3.90 9.61
CA TRP A 224 -1.66 -3.21 10.90
C TRP A 224 -0.39 -3.59 11.68
N TYR A 225 0.31 -2.57 12.18
CA TYR A 225 1.49 -2.68 13.03
C TYR A 225 1.40 -1.68 14.20
N HIS A 226 1.65 -2.14 15.42
CA HIS A 226 1.64 -1.30 16.61
C HIS A 226 3.02 -1.28 17.26
N ASN A 227 3.52 -0.09 17.55
CA ASN A 227 4.74 0.12 18.32
C ASN A 227 4.48 1.14 19.45
N GLU A 228 5.54 1.60 20.12
CA GLU A 228 5.45 2.58 21.21
C GLU A 228 4.90 3.94 20.78
N GLU A 229 5.04 4.30 19.49
CA GLU A 229 4.53 5.58 18.95
C GLU A 229 3.04 5.50 18.55
N GLY A 230 2.56 4.30 18.20
CA GLY A 230 1.16 4.03 17.92
C GLY A 230 0.94 3.04 16.76
N TRP A 231 -0.28 3.05 16.22
CA TRP A 231 -0.66 2.18 15.09
C TRP A 231 -0.25 2.78 13.75
N HIS A 232 0.32 1.92 12.91
CA HIS A 232 0.72 2.15 11.53
C HIS A 232 0.03 1.12 10.63
N TYR A 233 -0.07 1.42 9.34
CA TYR A 233 -0.59 0.49 8.35
C TYR A 233 0.32 0.42 7.12
N PHE A 234 0.58 -0.80 6.65
CA PHE A 234 1.35 -1.06 5.44
C PHE A 234 0.45 -1.65 4.34
N ASN A 235 0.52 -1.12 3.12
CA ASN A 235 -0.25 -1.64 1.97
C ASN A 235 0.27 -3.00 1.48
N SER A 236 -0.33 -3.54 0.41
CA SER A 236 0.05 -4.83 -0.19
C SER A 236 1.49 -4.86 -0.70
N GLU A 237 2.05 -3.70 -1.03
CA GLU A 237 3.43 -3.54 -1.49
C GLU A 237 4.42 -3.34 -0.32
N GLY A 238 3.93 -3.32 0.93
CA GLY A 238 4.75 -3.12 2.13
C GLY A 238 5.05 -1.67 2.47
N GLN A 239 4.45 -0.71 1.76
CA GLN A 239 4.64 0.71 1.98
C GLN A 239 3.76 1.20 3.12
N MET A 240 4.35 1.97 4.04
CA MET A 240 3.64 2.60 5.15
C MET A 240 2.73 3.71 4.61
N LEU A 241 1.47 3.69 5.01
CA LEU A 241 0.50 4.70 4.61
C LEU A 241 0.58 5.97 5.49
N THR A 242 0.32 7.11 4.85
CA THR A 242 0.16 8.43 5.49
C THR A 242 -1.12 9.11 4.98
N GLY A 243 -1.57 10.17 5.65
CA GLY A 243 -2.74 10.95 5.23
C GLY A 243 -4.07 10.21 5.36
N TRP A 244 -5.07 10.67 4.62
CA TRP A 244 -6.42 10.10 4.61
C TRP A 244 -6.45 8.75 3.89
N GLN A 245 -6.96 7.71 4.55
CA GLN A 245 -6.99 6.36 4.00
C GLN A 245 -8.32 5.66 4.32
N GLU A 246 -8.81 4.83 3.42
CA GLU A 246 -9.94 3.94 3.66
C GLU A 246 -9.45 2.48 3.72
N ILE A 247 -9.66 1.83 4.86
CA ILE A 247 -9.18 0.47 5.13
C ILE A 247 -10.34 -0.33 5.72
N ASN A 248 -10.74 -1.39 5.03
CA ASN A 248 -11.84 -2.28 5.43
C ASN A 248 -13.14 -1.51 5.76
N GLY A 249 -13.48 -0.51 4.94
CA GLY A 249 -14.69 0.30 5.08
C GLY A 249 -14.67 1.34 6.21
N ASN A 250 -13.53 1.52 6.89
CA ASN A 250 -13.33 2.60 7.86
C ASN A 250 -12.35 3.63 7.31
N THR A 251 -12.64 4.90 7.54
CA THR A 251 -11.75 6.02 7.17
C THR A 251 -10.82 6.33 8.35
N TYR A 252 -9.52 6.41 8.07
CA TYR A 252 -8.45 6.75 9.01
C TYR A 252 -7.71 7.99 8.50
N LEU A 253 -7.07 8.71 9.42
CA LEU A 253 -6.10 9.73 9.09
C LEU A 253 -4.77 9.36 9.75
N PHE A 254 -3.75 9.13 8.94
CA PHE A 254 -2.39 8.89 9.39
C PHE A 254 -1.58 10.19 9.34
N THR A 255 -0.78 10.43 10.37
CA THR A 255 0.20 11.52 10.39
C THR A 255 1.30 11.29 9.35
N ASP A 256 2.17 12.29 9.12
CA ASP A 256 3.34 12.15 8.24
C ASP A 256 4.35 11.08 8.71
N LYS A 257 4.25 10.68 9.99
CA LYS A 257 5.02 9.57 10.57
C LYS A 257 4.30 8.22 10.45
N GLY A 258 3.12 8.18 9.83
CA GLY A 258 2.33 6.97 9.64
C GLY A 258 1.58 6.50 10.88
N ILE A 259 1.41 7.36 11.89
CA ILE A 259 0.65 7.04 13.12
C ILE A 259 -0.81 7.43 12.93
N ILE A 260 -1.76 6.58 13.32
CA ILE A 260 -3.20 6.92 13.29
C ILE A 260 -3.52 8.14 14.16
N THR A 261 -4.48 8.94 13.69
CA THR A 261 -5.06 10.06 14.45
C THR A 261 -6.24 9.55 15.26
N THR A 262 -6.33 9.99 16.52
CA THR A 262 -7.48 9.77 17.40
C THR A 262 -7.93 11.10 17.99
N GLY A 263 -9.22 11.23 18.31
CA GLY A 263 -9.81 12.45 18.87
C GLY A 263 -10.19 13.48 17.81
N TRP A 264 -10.28 14.74 18.24
CA TRP A 264 -10.66 15.86 17.37
C TRP A 264 -9.53 16.24 16.41
N HIS A 265 -9.88 16.45 15.14
CA HIS A 265 -8.94 16.88 14.11
C HIS A 265 -9.58 17.95 13.21
N SER A 266 -8.85 19.03 12.94
CA SER A 266 -9.29 20.13 12.07
C SER A 266 -8.51 20.13 10.77
N SER A 267 -9.20 20.20 9.64
CA SER A 267 -8.63 20.30 8.29
C SER A 267 -9.48 21.24 7.44
N ASP A 268 -8.88 22.28 6.84
CA ASP A 268 -9.55 23.24 5.93
C ASP A 268 -10.89 23.81 6.46
N SER A 269 -10.89 24.28 7.72
CA SER A 269 -12.07 24.80 8.44
C SER A 269 -13.17 23.77 8.74
N ASN A 270 -12.94 22.49 8.46
CA ASN A 270 -13.82 21.39 8.83
C ASN A 270 -13.27 20.65 10.05
N LEU A 271 -14.16 20.18 10.91
CA LEU A 271 -13.81 19.45 12.13
C LEU A 271 -14.25 17.99 12.01
N TYR A 272 -13.38 17.07 12.37
CA TYR A 272 -13.60 15.63 12.34
C TYR A 272 -13.34 15.05 13.73
N TYR A 273 -13.92 13.89 14.02
CA TYR A 273 -13.58 13.14 15.22
C TYR A 273 -13.24 11.70 14.87
N PHE A 274 -12.09 11.24 15.32
CA PHE A 274 -11.65 9.86 15.22
C PHE A 274 -11.82 9.18 16.57
N ASN A 275 -12.45 8.00 16.60
CA ASN A 275 -12.61 7.25 17.85
C ASN A 275 -11.25 6.71 18.35
N LYS A 276 -11.26 6.01 19.49
CA LYS A 276 -10.06 5.40 20.09
C LYS A 276 -9.35 4.36 19.20
N ASP A 277 -10.08 3.79 18.23
CA ASP A 277 -9.57 2.81 17.27
C ASP A 277 -9.09 3.49 15.97
N GLY A 278 -9.16 4.84 15.91
CA GLY A 278 -8.76 5.64 14.75
C GLY A 278 -9.80 5.74 13.64
N HIS A 279 -11.04 5.25 13.85
CA HIS A 279 -12.09 5.33 12.84
C HIS A 279 -12.74 6.72 12.87
N MET A 280 -12.87 7.34 11.70
CA MET A 280 -13.61 8.59 11.56
C MET A 280 -15.10 8.38 11.89
N CYS A 281 -15.62 9.18 12.81
CA CYS A 281 -17.03 9.18 13.16
C CYS A 281 -17.89 9.75 12.03
N LYS A 282 -18.99 9.05 11.74
CA LYS A 282 -20.05 9.48 10.81
C LYS A 282 -21.42 9.40 11.50
N GLY A 283 -22.38 10.19 11.05
CA GLY A 283 -23.73 10.24 11.63
C GLY A 283 -23.74 10.80 13.05
N SER A 284 -24.71 10.37 13.87
CA SER A 284 -24.83 10.88 15.23
C SER A 284 -23.99 10.11 16.24
N LYS A 285 -23.21 10.82 17.06
CA LYS A 285 -22.35 10.24 18.10
C LYS A 285 -22.42 11.06 19.39
N THR A 286 -22.35 10.40 20.54
CA THR A 286 -22.19 11.09 21.82
C THR A 286 -20.71 11.04 22.22
N ILE A 287 -20.10 12.20 22.41
CA ILE A 287 -18.70 12.38 22.82
C ILE A 287 -18.73 13.33 24.02
N ASP A 288 -18.12 12.95 25.14
CA ASP A 288 -18.09 13.76 26.37
C ASP A 288 -19.46 14.30 26.79
N GLN A 289 -20.47 13.43 26.82
CA GLN A 289 -21.86 13.73 27.19
C GLN A 289 -22.61 14.68 26.24
N ARG A 290 -22.00 15.07 25.13
CA ARG A 290 -22.60 15.92 24.09
C ARG A 290 -22.86 15.11 22.84
N LYS A 291 -24.02 15.30 22.21
CA LYS A 291 -24.36 14.62 20.95
C LYS A 291 -23.90 15.48 19.77
N TYR A 292 -23.05 14.92 18.93
CA TYR A 292 -22.54 15.49 17.70
C TYR A 292 -23.21 14.82 16.50
N TYR A 293 -23.30 15.54 15.40
CA TYR A 293 -23.84 15.10 14.13
C TYR A 293 -22.78 15.33 13.06
N PHE A 294 -22.18 14.25 12.61
CA PHE A 294 -21.21 14.22 11.53
C PHE A 294 -21.92 13.84 10.23
N ASN A 295 -21.48 14.42 9.12
CA ASN A 295 -21.97 14.09 7.79
C ASN A 295 -21.76 12.60 7.51
N THR A 296 -22.79 11.92 7.01
CA THR A 296 -22.79 10.47 6.83
C THR A 296 -21.92 10.00 5.67
N SER A 297 -21.54 10.90 4.76
CA SER A 297 -20.68 10.61 3.61
C SER A 297 -19.21 10.89 3.94
N ASN A 298 -18.89 12.13 4.32
CA ASN A 298 -17.51 12.60 4.47
C ASN A 298 -17.03 12.77 5.93
N GLY A 299 -17.91 12.59 6.94
CA GLY A 299 -17.53 12.65 8.35
C GLY A 299 -17.27 14.05 8.92
N GLU A 300 -17.50 15.10 8.13
CA GLU A 300 -17.39 16.49 8.60
C GLU A 300 -18.41 16.73 9.72
N LEU A 301 -17.98 17.37 10.80
CA LEU A 301 -18.89 17.81 11.84
C LEU A 301 -19.84 18.85 11.28
N MET A 302 -21.14 18.55 11.31
CA MET A 302 -22.18 19.46 10.90
C MET A 302 -22.66 20.29 12.09
N SER A 303 -23.03 19.61 13.17
CA SER A 303 -23.69 20.24 14.32
C SER A 303 -23.47 19.48 15.63
N MET A 304 -23.80 20.10 16.75
CA MET A 304 -23.81 19.46 18.06
C MET A 304 -25.02 19.93 18.88
N THR A 305 -25.63 19.04 19.65
CA THR A 305 -26.62 19.43 20.66
C THR A 305 -25.92 20.26 21.71
N ALA A 306 -26.46 21.43 22.03
CA ALA A 306 -25.96 22.18 23.16
C ALA A 306 -26.67 21.70 24.43
N PRO A 307 -25.97 21.35 25.53
CA PRO A 307 -26.57 21.12 26.83
C PRO A 307 -26.97 22.46 27.50
N ILE A 308 -27.57 23.39 26.73
CA ILE A 308 -27.97 24.69 27.25
C ILE A 308 -29.14 24.46 28.22
N PRO A 309 -29.04 24.88 29.49
CA PRO A 309 -30.20 24.81 30.38
C PRO A 309 -31.31 25.68 29.82
N TYR A 310 -32.54 25.16 29.75
CA TYR A 310 -33.68 25.92 29.26
C TYR A 310 -34.37 26.65 30.41
N TYR A 311 -34.45 27.98 30.31
CA TYR A 311 -35.17 28.84 31.24
C TYR A 311 -36.30 29.56 30.51
N MET A 312 -37.47 29.59 31.13
CA MET A 312 -38.59 30.42 30.69
C MET A 312 -38.64 31.70 31.50
N GLN A 313 -38.78 32.86 30.85
CA GLN A 313 -38.88 34.15 31.55
C GLN A 313 -40.18 34.25 32.39
N THR A 314 -41.19 33.47 32.02
CA THR A 314 -42.49 33.33 32.70
C THR A 314 -42.52 32.25 33.79
N ASP A 315 -41.38 31.61 34.11
CA ASP A 315 -41.31 30.64 35.20
C ASP A 315 -41.69 31.28 36.54
N SER A 316 -42.62 30.64 37.26
CA SER A 316 -43.17 31.13 38.53
C SER A 316 -42.13 31.52 39.57
N ARG A 317 -40.93 30.91 39.54
CA ARG A 317 -39.83 31.22 40.47
C ARG A 317 -39.30 32.64 40.32
N TRP A 318 -39.47 33.27 39.16
CA TRP A 318 -38.98 34.63 38.90
C TRP A 318 -39.88 35.53 38.06
N ALA A 319 -40.97 35.03 37.48
CA ALA A 319 -41.88 35.78 36.61
C ALA A 319 -42.26 37.18 37.16
N ASN A 320 -42.48 37.27 38.48
CA ASN A 320 -42.89 38.50 39.17
C ASN A 320 -41.73 39.38 39.66
N LYS A 321 -40.47 38.93 39.53
CA LYS A 321 -39.30 39.75 39.90
C LYS A 321 -39.18 40.93 38.94
N LYS A 322 -38.86 42.11 39.48
CA LYS A 322 -38.78 43.36 38.72
C LYS A 322 -37.54 43.45 37.85
N TYR A 323 -37.70 44.04 36.67
CA TYR A 323 -36.61 44.51 35.82
C TYR A 323 -37.03 45.85 35.20
N GLY A 324 -36.55 46.94 35.80
CA GLY A 324 -37.05 48.29 35.52
C GLY A 324 -38.51 48.48 35.89
N SER A 325 -39.29 49.11 35.02
CA SER A 325 -40.74 49.25 35.21
C SER A 325 -41.51 47.94 34.96
N GLY A 326 -40.93 46.98 34.24
CA GLY A 326 -41.50 45.66 33.96
C GLY A 326 -41.15 44.58 35.00
N THR A 327 -41.55 43.34 34.69
CA THR A 327 -41.15 42.12 35.39
C THR A 327 -40.37 41.20 34.44
N MET A 328 -39.73 40.15 34.98
CA MET A 328 -39.09 39.11 34.17
C MET A 328 -40.06 38.52 33.13
N ALA A 329 -41.32 38.28 33.51
CA ALA A 329 -42.32 37.78 32.58
C ALA A 329 -42.56 38.74 31.41
N SER A 330 -42.62 40.05 31.64
CA SER A 330 -42.95 41.03 30.60
C SER A 330 -41.76 41.50 29.76
N THR A 331 -40.56 41.62 30.35
CA THR A 331 -39.41 42.31 29.74
C THR A 331 -38.08 41.59 29.90
N GLY A 332 -38.09 40.35 30.42
CA GLY A 332 -36.89 39.61 30.80
C GLY A 332 -36.27 38.71 29.72
N CYS A 333 -36.62 38.88 28.44
CA CYS A 333 -36.17 37.99 27.36
C CYS A 333 -34.64 37.96 27.24
N ALA A 334 -34.00 39.13 27.14
CA ALA A 334 -32.53 39.22 27.03
C ALA A 334 -31.80 38.64 28.25
N GLN A 335 -32.32 38.88 29.46
CA GLN A 335 -31.75 38.38 30.71
C GLN A 335 -31.85 36.86 30.79
N THR A 336 -32.98 36.31 30.34
CA THR A 336 -33.23 34.86 30.34
C THR A 336 -32.35 34.18 29.29
N CYS A 337 -32.22 34.77 28.09
CA CYS A 337 -31.28 34.31 27.06
C CYS A 337 -29.83 34.33 27.55
N ALA A 338 -29.39 35.44 28.16
CA ALA A 338 -28.05 35.53 28.73
C ALA A 338 -27.81 34.51 29.85
N ALA A 339 -28.78 34.30 30.75
CA ALA A 339 -28.67 33.31 31.81
C ALA A 339 -28.52 31.88 31.26
N MET A 340 -29.31 31.50 30.25
CA MET A 340 -29.19 30.21 29.57
C MET A 340 -27.82 30.07 28.88
N ALA A 341 -27.43 31.04 28.05
CA ALA A 341 -26.19 31.01 27.28
C ALA A 341 -24.95 30.96 28.18
N PHE A 342 -24.90 31.79 29.22
CA PHE A 342 -23.75 31.88 30.10
C PHE A 342 -23.70 30.74 31.10
N SER A 343 -24.85 30.19 31.51
CA SER A 343 -24.83 28.96 32.33
C SER A 343 -24.11 27.83 31.60
N PHE A 344 -24.39 27.70 30.30
CA PHE A 344 -23.72 26.74 29.44
C PHE A 344 -22.23 27.07 29.24
N LEU A 345 -21.91 28.28 28.78
CA LEU A 345 -20.54 28.67 28.44
C LEU A 345 -19.60 28.72 29.65
N LYS A 346 -20.12 28.92 30.86
CA LYS A 346 -19.34 28.91 32.11
C LYS A 346 -19.38 27.57 32.84
N ASN A 347 -20.22 26.63 32.41
CA ASN A 347 -20.52 25.41 33.14
C ASN A 347 -20.90 25.69 34.62
N GLN A 348 -21.76 26.69 34.82
CA GLN A 348 -22.21 27.16 36.15
C GLN A 348 -23.69 27.50 36.09
N THR A 349 -24.41 27.38 37.20
CA THR A 349 -25.81 27.84 37.23
C THR A 349 -25.84 29.37 37.36
N ILE A 350 -26.33 30.05 36.32
CA ILE A 350 -26.61 31.49 36.31
C ILE A 350 -28.11 31.66 36.14
N LEU A 351 -28.78 32.36 37.06
CA LEU A 351 -30.23 32.49 37.03
C LEU A 351 -30.68 33.81 36.34
N PRO A 352 -31.83 33.81 35.65
CA PRO A 352 -32.35 35.02 34.99
C PRO A 352 -32.46 36.26 35.90
N PRO A 353 -32.87 36.17 37.18
CA PRO A 353 -32.93 37.32 38.08
C PRO A 353 -31.56 37.95 38.40
N ASP A 354 -30.49 37.17 38.40
CA ASP A 354 -29.14 37.67 38.73
C ASP A 354 -28.64 38.54 37.56
N VAL A 355 -28.86 38.06 36.33
CA VAL A 355 -28.58 38.80 35.10
C VAL A 355 -29.44 40.07 35.02
N ALA A 356 -30.72 39.99 35.36
CA ALA A 356 -31.62 41.15 35.39
C ALA A 356 -31.17 42.20 36.41
N SER A 357 -30.83 41.76 37.62
CA SER A 357 -30.35 42.63 38.69
C SER A 357 -29.08 43.36 38.29
N TRP A 358 -28.13 42.65 37.67
CA TRP A 358 -26.91 43.24 37.13
C TRP A 358 -27.21 44.23 35.99
N GLY A 359 -28.05 43.83 35.03
CA GLY A 359 -28.39 44.66 33.87
C GLY A 359 -29.03 45.99 34.28
N TYR A 360 -29.95 45.93 35.24
CA TYR A 360 -30.62 47.11 35.77
C TYR A 360 -29.66 48.04 36.51
N LYS A 361 -28.83 47.50 37.41
CA LYS A 361 -27.84 48.26 38.19
C LYS A 361 -26.83 48.99 37.29
N ASN A 362 -26.52 48.43 36.12
CA ASN A 362 -25.57 49.01 35.17
C ASN A 362 -26.24 49.81 34.04
N GLY A 363 -27.53 50.11 34.14
CA GLY A 363 -28.21 51.05 33.24
C GLY A 363 -28.59 50.48 31.86
N TYR A 364 -28.69 49.15 31.72
CA TYR A 364 -29.07 48.52 30.45
C TYR A 364 -30.59 48.40 30.23
N TYR A 365 -31.39 48.85 31.19
CA TYR A 365 -32.84 48.94 31.05
C TYR A 365 -33.26 50.18 30.26
N ASN A 366 -33.98 50.00 29.16
CA ASN A 366 -34.57 51.09 28.38
C ASN A 366 -35.99 51.40 28.87
N GLY A 367 -36.14 52.47 29.66
CA GLY A 367 -37.45 52.92 30.13
C GLY A 367 -38.36 53.54 29.05
N LYS A 368 -37.84 53.91 27.88
CA LYS A 368 -38.65 54.53 26.80
C LYS A 368 -39.44 53.51 26.00
N VAL A 369 -38.83 52.36 25.72
CA VAL A 369 -39.43 51.26 24.92
C VAL A 369 -39.76 50.05 25.82
N THR A 370 -39.40 50.11 27.11
CA THR A 370 -39.63 49.05 28.11
C THR A 370 -38.93 47.73 27.71
N GLY A 371 -37.61 47.67 27.90
CA GLY A 371 -36.81 46.52 27.47
C GLY A 371 -35.32 46.65 27.79
N THR A 372 -34.48 45.90 27.07
CA THR A 372 -33.01 45.90 27.24
C THR A 372 -32.36 46.46 25.98
N ILE A 373 -31.38 47.36 26.12
CA ILE A 373 -30.64 47.88 24.97
C ILE A 373 -29.57 46.90 24.48
N GLY A 374 -29.27 46.89 23.17
CA GLY A 374 -28.32 45.97 22.54
C GLY A 374 -26.89 46.03 23.12
N SER A 375 -26.46 47.19 23.63
CA SER A 375 -25.16 47.34 24.32
C SER A 375 -25.03 46.51 25.60
N PHE A 376 -26.12 45.93 26.09
CA PHE A 376 -26.14 44.89 27.12
C PHE A 376 -25.24 43.71 26.76
N TRP A 377 -25.33 43.16 25.54
CA TRP A 377 -24.69 41.91 25.16
C TRP A 377 -23.16 41.93 25.27
N PRO A 378 -22.45 42.93 24.69
CA PRO A 378 -21.01 43.06 24.90
C PRO A 378 -20.64 43.24 26.37
N ALA A 379 -21.44 43.99 27.13
CA ALA A 379 -21.15 44.31 28.52
C ALA A 379 -21.34 43.13 29.47
N ILE A 380 -22.46 42.40 29.36
CA ILE A 380 -22.72 41.22 30.17
C ILE A 380 -21.76 40.07 29.81
N SER A 381 -21.40 39.94 28.52
CA SER A 381 -20.40 38.95 28.10
C SER A 381 -19.04 39.26 28.71
N LYS A 382 -18.63 40.53 28.73
CA LYS A 382 -17.41 40.98 29.43
C LYS A 382 -17.48 40.70 30.93
N HIS A 383 -18.64 40.92 31.57
CA HIS A 383 -18.83 40.63 32.99
C HIS A 383 -18.59 39.16 33.35
N TYR A 384 -19.02 38.22 32.49
CA TYR A 384 -18.80 36.79 32.69
C TYR A 384 -17.50 36.25 32.06
N GLY A 385 -16.69 37.11 31.41
CA GLY A 385 -15.46 36.72 30.74
C GLY A 385 -15.69 35.83 29.52
N ILE A 386 -16.70 36.16 28.72
CA ILE A 386 -17.10 35.44 27.51
C ILE A 386 -16.84 36.33 26.29
N ALA A 387 -16.25 35.77 25.24
CA ALA A 387 -16.07 36.48 23.98
C ALA A 387 -17.43 36.77 23.32
N CYS A 388 -17.61 37.99 22.83
CA CYS A 388 -18.84 38.45 22.20
C CYS A 388 -18.50 39.19 20.90
N GLN A 389 -19.08 38.74 19.80
CA GLN A 389 -18.90 39.33 18.48
C GLN A 389 -20.26 39.78 17.93
N GLY A 390 -20.42 41.08 17.67
CA GLY A 390 -21.57 41.64 16.96
C GLY A 390 -21.30 41.87 15.47
N ASN A 391 -22.21 42.57 14.80
CA ASN A 391 -22.19 42.90 13.36
C ASN A 391 -22.02 41.66 12.47
N LEU A 392 -22.59 40.53 12.90
CA LEU A 392 -22.44 39.28 12.16
C LEU A 392 -23.10 39.37 10.79
N THR A 393 -22.42 38.84 9.78
CA THR A 393 -23.06 38.38 8.54
C THR A 393 -23.70 37.00 8.76
N VAL A 394 -24.56 36.56 7.82
CA VAL A 394 -25.12 35.20 7.84
C VAL A 394 -23.99 34.16 7.87
N ASP A 395 -22.97 34.32 7.04
CA ASP A 395 -21.85 33.38 6.96
C ASP A 395 -21.01 33.37 8.25
N GLN A 396 -20.80 34.52 8.88
CA GLN A 396 -20.12 34.58 10.18
C GLN A 396 -20.93 33.91 11.30
N ALA A 397 -22.27 34.00 11.26
CA ALA A 397 -23.11 33.29 12.22
C ALA A 397 -23.11 31.77 11.97
N ILE A 398 -23.14 31.34 10.70
CA ILE A 398 -22.98 29.93 10.32
C ILE A 398 -21.64 29.40 10.84
N ASP A 399 -20.56 30.14 10.57
CA ASP A 399 -19.21 29.79 11.01
C ASP A 399 -19.11 29.69 12.53
N ALA A 400 -19.65 30.67 13.26
CA ALA A 400 -19.69 30.65 14.72
C ALA A 400 -20.43 29.40 15.26
N LEU A 401 -21.60 29.06 14.70
CA LEU A 401 -22.40 27.91 15.12
C LEU A 401 -21.71 26.58 14.80
N ARG A 402 -21.01 26.47 13.67
CA ARG A 402 -20.21 25.28 13.31
C ARG A 402 -19.04 25.09 14.27
N HIS A 403 -18.44 26.18 14.74
CA HIS A 403 -17.40 26.18 15.76
C HIS A 403 -17.92 26.08 17.21
N GLY A 404 -19.20 25.72 17.39
CA GLY A 404 -19.77 25.43 18.70
C GLY A 404 -20.11 26.65 19.55
N LYS A 405 -20.00 27.87 19.00
CA LYS A 405 -20.46 29.10 19.64
C LYS A 405 -21.99 29.13 19.68
N LEU A 406 -22.52 29.96 20.58
CA LEU A 406 -23.95 30.30 20.58
C LEU A 406 -24.17 31.59 19.78
N VAL A 407 -25.36 31.75 19.23
CA VAL A 407 -25.80 33.02 18.66
C VAL A 407 -27.02 33.49 19.45
N VAL A 408 -27.09 34.77 19.73
CA VAL A 408 -28.27 35.42 20.32
C VAL A 408 -28.76 36.47 19.36
N ALA A 409 -30.08 36.62 19.27
CA ALA A 409 -30.71 37.48 18.28
C ALA A 409 -31.93 38.19 18.86
N GLY A 410 -31.93 39.52 18.74
CA GLY A 410 -33.13 40.34 18.79
C GLY A 410 -33.93 40.18 17.51
N MET A 411 -35.22 39.92 17.63
CA MET A 411 -36.13 39.50 16.57
C MET A 411 -37.32 40.44 16.46
N ASN A 412 -37.74 40.68 15.23
CA ASN A 412 -38.97 41.32 14.80
C ASN A 412 -40.02 40.25 14.39
N PRO A 413 -41.27 40.65 14.11
CA PRO A 413 -42.28 39.77 13.52
C PRO A 413 -41.83 39.15 12.18
N PRO A 414 -42.43 38.03 11.72
CA PRO A 414 -43.68 37.45 12.26
C PRO A 414 -43.50 36.24 13.19
N ASN A 415 -42.35 35.57 13.25
CA ASN A 415 -42.29 34.24 13.91
C ASN A 415 -42.05 34.27 15.40
N PHE A 416 -41.42 35.33 15.94
CA PHE A 416 -40.97 35.35 17.34
C PHE A 416 -41.70 36.38 18.20
N THR A 417 -42.30 37.40 17.57
CA THR A 417 -42.96 38.49 18.27
C THR A 417 -44.05 39.15 17.44
N PHE A 418 -44.82 40.05 18.06
CA PHE A 418 -45.96 40.75 17.44
C PHE A 418 -45.57 42.13 16.90
N GLU A 419 -46.38 42.69 15.99
CA GLU A 419 -46.16 44.03 15.44
C GLU A 419 -45.96 45.07 16.55
N GLY A 420 -44.93 45.90 16.38
CA GLY A 420 -44.57 46.96 17.35
C GLY A 420 -43.74 46.49 18.56
N THR A 421 -43.30 45.23 18.59
CA THR A 421 -42.47 44.70 19.70
C THR A 421 -41.22 43.99 19.17
N THR A 422 -40.20 43.85 20.03
CA THR A 422 -38.99 43.05 19.76
C THR A 422 -38.83 41.96 20.82
N HIS A 423 -38.17 40.86 20.46
CA HIS A 423 -37.97 39.71 21.35
C HIS A 423 -36.58 39.11 21.19
N GLU A 424 -35.99 38.56 22.26
CA GLU A 424 -34.65 37.97 22.22
C GLU A 424 -34.72 36.44 22.28
N ILE A 425 -33.95 35.76 21.44
CA ILE A 425 -33.85 34.29 21.38
C ILE A 425 -32.38 33.82 21.43
N ILE A 426 -32.17 32.55 21.80
CA ILE A 426 -30.89 31.85 21.61
C ILE A 426 -30.99 30.94 20.38
N ILE A 427 -29.92 30.93 19.60
CA ILE A 427 -29.70 30.07 18.44
C ILE A 427 -28.48 29.21 18.72
N TYR A 428 -28.61 27.90 18.49
CA TYR A 428 -27.55 26.93 18.74
C TYR A 428 -27.61 25.77 17.76
N GLY A 429 -26.43 25.26 17.40
CA GLY A 429 -26.28 24.21 16.41
C GLY A 429 -26.75 24.65 15.01
N ILE A 430 -26.19 24.02 13.98
CA ILE A 430 -26.58 24.27 12.59
C ILE A 430 -26.37 22.99 11.79
N ASP A 431 -27.35 22.53 11.02
CA ASP A 431 -27.16 21.36 10.15
C ASP A 431 -26.69 21.73 8.73
N GLU A 432 -26.48 20.72 7.88
CA GLU A 432 -26.02 20.88 6.48
C GLU A 432 -26.96 21.73 5.63
N ASN A 433 -28.24 21.79 5.99
CA ASN A 433 -29.24 22.59 5.29
C ASN A 433 -29.30 24.03 5.84
N ASN A 434 -28.33 24.42 6.67
CA ASN A 434 -28.28 25.68 7.39
C ASN A 434 -29.52 25.94 8.26
N MET A 435 -30.10 24.86 8.81
CA MET A 435 -31.18 24.94 9.78
C MET A 435 -30.61 24.96 11.20
N VAL A 436 -31.03 25.94 11.99
CA VAL A 436 -30.54 26.19 13.35
C VAL A 436 -31.62 25.89 14.38
N SER A 437 -31.22 25.45 15.57
CA SER A 437 -32.15 25.23 16.68
C SER A 437 -32.32 26.51 17.50
N VAL A 438 -33.55 26.78 17.94
CA VAL A 438 -33.87 27.97 18.74
C VAL A 438 -34.34 27.60 20.13
N TYR A 439 -33.93 28.38 21.12
CA TYR A 439 -34.59 28.52 22.41
C TYR A 439 -35.18 29.92 22.55
N ASP A 440 -36.50 29.97 22.62
CA ASP A 440 -37.31 31.14 22.91
C ASP A 440 -37.65 31.15 24.41
N PRO A 441 -37.28 32.21 25.15
CA PRO A 441 -37.51 32.30 26.59
C PRO A 441 -38.98 32.59 26.96
N TYR A 442 -39.85 32.92 26.00
CA TYR A 442 -41.26 33.25 26.23
C TYR A 442 -42.20 32.17 25.65
N PHE A 443 -42.03 31.83 24.37
CA PHE A 443 -42.89 30.90 23.65
C PHE A 443 -42.20 29.56 23.40
N LYS A 444 -42.44 28.59 24.28
CA LYS A 444 -41.87 27.24 24.13
C LYS A 444 -42.23 26.57 22.79
N SER A 445 -43.37 26.92 22.19
CA SER A 445 -43.79 26.47 20.85
C SER A 445 -42.87 26.92 19.72
N HIS A 446 -42.04 27.94 19.94
CA HIS A 446 -41.02 28.41 19.00
C HIS A 446 -39.71 27.62 19.11
N ASN A 447 -39.57 26.68 20.05
CA ASN A 447 -38.36 25.87 20.18
C ASN A 447 -38.32 24.76 19.13
N LYS A 448 -37.94 25.13 17.91
CA LYS A 448 -37.81 24.23 16.75
C LYS A 448 -36.68 24.69 15.84
N LYS A 449 -36.53 24.04 14.68
CA LYS A 449 -35.55 24.43 13.67
C LYS A 449 -36.06 25.55 12.77
N TYR A 450 -35.18 26.49 12.44
CA TYR A 450 -35.42 27.60 11.51
C TYR A 450 -34.27 27.72 10.52
N SER A 451 -34.52 28.27 9.33
CA SER A 451 -33.43 28.64 8.44
C SER A 451 -32.65 29.82 9.02
N ILE A 452 -31.32 29.76 9.06
CA ILE A 452 -30.51 30.90 9.51
C ILE A 452 -30.73 32.16 8.66
N LYS A 453 -31.00 32.01 7.37
CA LYS A 453 -31.34 33.13 6.47
C LYS A 453 -32.67 33.78 6.87
N GLN A 454 -33.64 32.97 7.29
CA GLN A 454 -34.92 33.46 7.79
C GLN A 454 -34.73 34.26 9.08
N ILE A 455 -33.94 33.76 10.03
CA ILE A 455 -33.59 34.50 11.25
C ILE A 455 -33.02 35.88 10.92
N PHE A 456 -32.05 35.95 10.01
CA PHE A 456 -31.44 37.23 9.63
C PHE A 456 -32.39 38.19 8.91
N LYS A 457 -33.41 37.66 8.21
CA LYS A 457 -34.47 38.48 7.60
C LYS A 457 -35.42 39.07 8.63
N GLU A 458 -35.63 38.37 9.75
CA GLU A 458 -36.52 38.76 10.84
C GLU A 458 -35.77 39.42 12.01
N LYS A 459 -34.50 39.77 11.85
CA LYS A 459 -33.72 40.44 12.91
C LYS A 459 -34.33 41.79 13.27
N SER A 460 -34.20 42.18 14.53
CA SER A 460 -34.68 43.47 15.03
C SER A 460 -34.09 44.63 14.23
N THR A 461 -34.91 45.66 14.04
CA THR A 461 -34.51 46.93 13.44
C THR A 461 -34.71 48.09 14.43
N ASP A 462 -35.07 47.78 15.68
CA ASP A 462 -35.17 48.81 16.71
C ASP A 462 -33.79 49.43 16.97
N LYS A 463 -33.77 50.76 17.10
CA LYS A 463 -32.52 51.51 17.26
C LYS A 463 -31.78 51.13 18.54
N GLY A 464 -32.48 50.75 19.60
CA GLY A 464 -31.91 50.30 20.86
C GLY A 464 -31.23 48.94 20.72
N ASP A 465 -31.85 48.01 20.00
CA ASP A 465 -31.34 46.65 19.78
C ASP A 465 -30.12 46.65 18.85
N CYS A 466 -30.07 47.57 17.89
CA CYS A 466 -29.00 47.68 16.90
C CYS A 466 -27.75 48.44 17.41
N THR A 467 -27.66 48.67 18.73
CA THR A 467 -26.48 49.31 19.34
C THR A 467 -25.33 48.34 19.56
N SER A 468 -24.09 48.84 19.55
CA SER A 468 -22.87 48.08 19.89
C SER A 468 -22.68 46.78 19.11
N GLY A 469 -23.14 46.74 17.86
CA GLY A 469 -23.03 45.58 16.98
C GLY A 469 -24.24 44.64 17.00
N GLY A 470 -25.34 45.03 17.64
CA GLY A 470 -26.58 44.26 17.60
C GLY A 470 -27.33 44.35 16.26
N PRO A 471 -28.43 43.60 16.11
CA PRO A 471 -29.15 42.86 17.15
C PRO A 471 -28.74 41.38 17.27
N ILE A 472 -27.72 40.93 16.53
CA ILE A 472 -27.28 39.53 16.55
C ILE A 472 -25.82 39.46 17.00
N PHE A 473 -25.55 38.59 17.97
CA PHE A 473 -24.22 38.41 18.56
C PHE A 473 -23.84 36.92 18.61
N ALA A 474 -22.57 36.60 18.38
CA ALA A 474 -21.99 35.29 18.65
C ALA A 474 -21.30 35.33 20.01
N LEU A 475 -21.51 34.28 20.82
CA LEU A 475 -21.02 34.12 22.18
C LEU A 475 -20.18 32.84 22.26
N GLY A 476 -18.95 32.95 22.74
CA GLY A 476 -18.04 31.82 22.92
C GLY A 476 -16.68 31.98 22.27
#